data_AF-A0AAJ7BKU1-F1
#
_entry.id   AF-A0AAJ7BKU1-F1
#
_cell.length_a   1.000
_cell.length_b   1.000
_cell.length_c   1.000
_cell.angle_alpha   90.00
_cell.angle_beta   90.00
_cell.angle_gamma   90.00
#
_symmetry.space_group_name_H-M   'P 1'
#
loop_
_entity.id
_entity.type
_entity.pdbx_description
1 polymer ?
#
loop_
_entity_poly.entity_id
_entity_poly.type
_entity_poly.pdbx_seq_one_letter_code
_entity_poly.pdbx_strand_id
1 'polypeptide(L)'
;MAAAPESLAQDAFKNASEACNKFSNTFYKALVTDASGNLASSPLSLHIVLSLLSHGASGMTAEQLKAALHLAGVDHPVHGEISLLLDTLKALSKVELSLANTIFIHNNISLLPEFKLISTNSFKATVPKVDFEDSAGATQQINAWVEENTKNKIKDCISAGSIKDDTKVILVNAIYFKGNWADKFNPDFTTDRPFYVTQNQKKLVPTMFKKTKYPRGKIESLNVEVVEIPYVNTDLDLLIILPNEREGLEYLENNFDWDTIATARRFPNDVEIYLPKFKLEVTSDLEQTLRKIGLHLIFEDLADFSSMTAMPLKVSSVIQKVFVEINEEGSEAAATTVVQMRLRRMINESSEFLVDHPFMFVIRHKPTNIPLFIGRVKDFDVPISRDEL
;
A
#
# COMPACT_ATOMS: atom_id res chain seq x y z
N MET A 1 -5.83 24.78 -34.78
CA MET A 1 -5.62 24.98 -33.34
C MET A 1 -6.42 23.90 -32.62
N ALA A 2 -5.79 22.79 -32.28
CA ALA A 2 -6.36 21.70 -31.47
C ALA A 2 -5.22 20.80 -30.99
N ALA A 3 -4.59 21.19 -29.88
CA ALA A 3 -3.61 20.40 -29.13
C ALA A 3 -4.11 20.24 -27.68
N ALA A 4 -5.36 19.79 -27.52
CA ALA A 4 -6.10 19.81 -26.26
C ALA A 4 -6.45 18.45 -25.60
N PRO A 5 -6.47 17.27 -26.27
CA PRO A 5 -6.82 16.02 -25.57
C PRO A 5 -5.70 15.46 -24.69
N GLU A 6 -4.45 15.57 -25.11
CA GLU A 6 -3.30 14.94 -24.45
C GLU A 6 -2.87 15.70 -23.18
N SER A 7 -2.92 17.03 -23.20
CA SER A 7 -2.58 17.87 -22.04
C SER A 7 -3.61 17.75 -20.92
N LEU A 8 -4.91 17.73 -21.24
CA LEU A 8 -5.98 17.57 -20.25
C LEU A 8 -5.93 16.18 -19.58
N ALA A 9 -5.61 15.12 -20.33
CA ALA A 9 -5.44 13.78 -19.77
C ALA A 9 -4.22 13.70 -18.84
N GLN A 10 -3.14 14.40 -19.19
CA GLN A 10 -1.91 14.45 -18.39
C GLN A 10 -2.06 15.28 -17.11
N ASP A 11 -2.75 16.42 -17.19
CA ASP A 11 -3.07 17.27 -16.03
C ASP A 11 -4.07 16.61 -15.08
N ALA A 12 -5.06 15.90 -15.63
CA ALA A 12 -6.03 15.15 -14.84
C ALA A 12 -5.37 13.95 -14.11
N PHE A 13 -4.51 13.20 -14.79
CA PHE A 13 -3.71 12.14 -14.14
C PHE A 13 -2.84 12.67 -12.99
N LYS A 14 -2.36 13.92 -13.10
CA LYS A 14 -1.59 14.59 -12.06
C LYS A 14 -2.42 14.93 -10.82
N ASN A 15 -3.69 15.33 -10.97
CA ASN A 15 -4.54 15.68 -9.84
C ASN A 15 -4.89 14.47 -8.96
N ALA A 16 -5.35 13.36 -9.54
CA ALA A 16 -5.62 12.13 -8.78
C ALA A 16 -4.37 11.60 -8.06
N SER A 17 -3.20 11.68 -8.71
CA SER A 17 -1.95 11.26 -8.08
C SER A 17 -1.51 12.19 -6.95
N GLU A 18 -1.62 13.51 -7.12
CA GLU A 18 -1.36 14.49 -6.06
C GLU A 18 -2.30 14.32 -4.86
N ALA A 19 -3.60 14.10 -5.11
CA ALA A 19 -4.58 13.84 -4.07
C ALA A 19 -4.27 12.54 -3.32
N CYS A 20 -3.94 11.46 -4.04
CA CYS A 20 -3.52 10.19 -3.45
C CYS A 20 -2.23 10.34 -2.62
N ASN A 21 -1.26 11.13 -3.07
CA ASN A 21 -0.02 11.40 -2.34
C ASN A 21 -0.28 12.16 -1.02
N LYS A 22 -1.14 13.18 -1.05
CA LYS A 22 -1.56 13.92 0.16
C LYS A 22 -2.33 13.01 1.12
N PHE A 23 -3.27 12.22 0.60
CA PHE A 23 -4.00 11.21 1.37
C PHE A 23 -3.06 10.19 2.01
N SER A 24 -2.02 9.74 1.30
CA SER A 24 -1.04 8.79 1.83
C SER A 24 -0.33 9.32 3.07
N ASN A 25 -0.07 10.63 3.11
CA ASN A 25 0.56 11.29 4.27
C ASN A 25 -0.38 11.30 5.49
N THR A 26 -1.62 11.74 5.32
CA THR A 26 -2.61 11.82 6.40
C THR A 26 -3.02 10.44 6.89
N PHE A 27 -3.27 9.51 5.97
CA PHE A 27 -3.63 8.13 6.27
C PHE A 27 -2.53 7.39 7.03
N TYR A 28 -1.28 7.44 6.56
CA TYR A 28 -0.19 6.71 7.23
C TYR A 28 0.04 7.21 8.66
N LYS A 29 0.02 8.54 8.87
CA LYS A 29 0.12 9.14 10.22
C LYS A 29 -0.98 8.68 11.15
N ALA A 30 -2.22 8.58 10.67
CA ALA A 30 -3.32 8.05 11.48
C ALA A 30 -3.11 6.54 11.77
N LEU A 31 -2.70 5.78 10.76
CA LEU A 31 -2.55 4.33 10.85
C LEU A 31 -1.48 3.90 11.86
N VAL A 32 -0.33 4.57 11.90
CA VAL A 32 0.77 4.21 12.83
C VAL A 32 0.40 4.38 14.30
N THR A 33 -0.61 5.20 14.62
CA THR A 33 -1.10 5.38 15.99
C THR A 33 -1.99 4.24 16.49
N ASP A 34 -2.55 3.43 15.58
CA ASP A 34 -3.41 2.28 15.91
C ASP A 34 -2.67 0.94 15.89
N ALA A 35 -1.49 0.90 15.28
CA ALA A 35 -0.75 -0.34 15.06
C ALA A 35 0.45 -0.49 16.02
N SER A 36 0.59 -1.69 16.59
CA SER A 36 1.82 -2.13 17.25
C SER A 36 2.56 -3.14 16.35
N GLY A 37 3.90 -3.18 16.44
CA GLY A 37 4.70 -4.10 15.62
C GLY A 37 4.73 -3.77 14.13
N ASN A 38 4.84 -4.79 13.28
CA ASN A 38 4.90 -4.65 11.83
C ASN A 38 3.59 -4.10 11.27
N LEU A 39 3.70 -3.31 10.19
CA LEU A 39 2.56 -2.67 9.55
C LEU A 39 2.75 -2.73 8.03
N ALA A 40 1.66 -2.95 7.31
CA ALA A 40 1.60 -2.79 5.86
C ALA A 40 0.21 -2.30 5.47
N SER A 41 0.14 -1.36 4.54
CA SER A 41 -1.09 -0.79 4.02
C SER A 41 -0.92 -0.39 2.56
N SER A 42 -2.04 -0.22 1.84
CA SER A 42 -2.04 0.40 0.52
C SER A 42 -2.88 1.67 0.52
N PRO A 43 -2.23 2.85 0.58
CA PRO A 43 -2.94 4.12 0.47
C PRO A 43 -3.68 4.26 -0.86
N LEU A 44 -3.05 3.88 -1.97
CA LEU A 44 -3.67 3.90 -3.30
C LEU A 44 -4.98 3.10 -3.32
N SER A 45 -4.91 1.86 -2.85
CA SER A 45 -6.04 0.94 -2.94
C SER A 45 -7.22 1.47 -2.12
N LEU A 46 -6.94 1.98 -0.92
CA LEU A 46 -7.94 2.61 -0.05
C LEU A 46 -8.50 3.90 -0.65
N HIS A 47 -7.65 4.73 -1.26
CA HIS A 47 -8.06 5.96 -1.96
C HIS A 47 -9.04 5.66 -3.09
N ILE A 48 -8.81 4.60 -3.86
CA ILE A 48 -9.71 4.17 -4.95
C ILE A 48 -11.08 3.75 -4.41
N VAL A 49 -11.15 2.90 -3.38
CA VAL A 49 -12.45 2.40 -2.88
C VAL A 49 -13.24 3.50 -2.15
N LEU A 50 -12.56 4.39 -1.42
CA LEU A 50 -13.20 5.55 -0.80
C LEU A 50 -13.64 6.58 -1.85
N SER A 51 -12.90 6.73 -2.96
CA SER A 51 -13.31 7.55 -4.10
C SER A 51 -14.58 6.99 -4.75
N LEU A 52 -14.71 5.66 -4.88
CA LEU A 52 -15.96 5.03 -5.32
C LEU A 52 -17.09 5.34 -4.34
N LEU A 53 -16.86 5.14 -3.03
CA LEU A 53 -17.84 5.43 -1.98
C LEU A 53 -18.33 6.89 -2.03
N SER A 54 -17.43 7.84 -2.32
CA SER A 54 -17.77 9.27 -2.43
C SER A 54 -18.77 9.60 -3.55
N HIS A 55 -18.83 8.79 -4.61
CA HIS A 55 -19.83 8.94 -5.68
C HIS A 55 -21.21 8.43 -5.28
N GLY A 56 -21.29 7.62 -4.22
CA GLY A 56 -22.54 7.18 -3.61
C GLY A 56 -23.04 8.13 -2.53
N ALA A 57 -22.23 9.08 -2.08
CA ALA A 57 -22.54 9.98 -0.98
C ALA A 57 -23.09 11.34 -1.45
N SER A 58 -23.85 11.99 -0.58
CA SER A 58 -24.39 13.34 -0.76
C SER A 58 -24.14 14.21 0.49
N GLY A 59 -24.37 15.52 0.38
CA GLY A 59 -24.29 16.47 1.49
C GLY A 59 -22.96 16.43 2.26
N MET A 60 -23.04 16.55 3.60
CA MET A 60 -21.87 16.54 4.49
C MET A 60 -21.06 15.23 4.43
N THR A 61 -21.71 14.11 4.12
CA THR A 61 -21.03 12.80 3.98
C THR A 61 -20.09 12.83 2.77
N ALA A 62 -20.56 13.37 1.65
CA ALA A 62 -19.72 13.57 0.46
C ALA A 62 -18.60 14.58 0.71
N GLU A 63 -18.88 15.66 1.45
CA GLU A 63 -17.85 16.66 1.78
C GLU A 63 -16.74 16.08 2.65
N GLN A 64 -17.06 15.31 3.69
CA GLN A 64 -16.06 14.61 4.50
C GLN A 64 -15.21 13.65 3.66
N LEU A 65 -15.85 12.85 2.79
CA LEU A 65 -15.15 11.95 1.88
C LEU A 65 -14.20 12.69 0.95
N LYS A 66 -14.67 13.75 0.28
CA LYS A 66 -13.83 14.56 -0.63
C LYS A 66 -12.69 15.26 0.11
N ALA A 67 -12.94 15.79 1.32
CA ALA A 67 -11.91 16.43 2.11
C ALA A 67 -10.81 15.45 2.53
N ALA A 68 -11.18 14.28 3.07
CA ALA A 68 -10.23 13.25 3.48
C ALA A 68 -9.42 12.72 2.28
N LEU A 69 -10.04 12.54 1.12
CA LEU A 69 -9.38 12.11 -0.11
C LEU A 69 -8.51 13.18 -0.76
N HIS A 70 -8.46 14.39 -0.20
CA HIS A 70 -7.81 15.58 -0.77
C HIS A 70 -8.32 15.93 -2.18
N LEU A 71 -9.63 15.75 -2.40
CA LEU A 71 -10.36 16.09 -3.62
C LEU A 71 -11.25 17.34 -3.47
N ALA A 72 -11.19 18.02 -2.32
CA ALA A 72 -11.91 19.28 -2.11
C ALA A 72 -11.38 20.36 -3.06
N GLY A 73 -12.28 21.01 -3.81
CA GLY A 73 -11.92 22.05 -4.79
C GLY A 73 -11.48 21.52 -6.17
N VAL A 74 -11.60 20.21 -6.42
CA VAL A 74 -11.49 19.68 -7.79
C VAL A 74 -12.84 19.90 -8.49
N ASP A 75 -12.88 20.87 -9.41
CA ASP A 75 -14.10 21.33 -10.09
C ASP A 75 -14.64 20.33 -11.14
N HIS A 76 -13.95 19.21 -11.38
CA HIS A 76 -14.34 18.17 -12.33
C HIS A 76 -14.40 16.77 -11.70
N PRO A 77 -15.14 15.83 -12.30
CA PRO A 77 -15.27 14.49 -11.74
C PRO A 77 -13.96 13.68 -11.81
N VAL A 78 -13.44 13.31 -10.65
CA VAL A 78 -12.17 12.57 -10.50
C VAL A 78 -12.25 11.11 -10.96
N HIS A 79 -13.46 10.57 -11.18
CA HIS A 79 -13.63 9.17 -11.61
C HIS A 79 -12.98 8.87 -12.97
N GLY A 80 -12.89 9.85 -13.88
CA GLY A 80 -12.14 9.68 -15.13
C GLY A 80 -10.64 9.48 -14.91
N GLU A 81 -10.06 10.23 -13.96
CA GLU A 81 -8.65 10.14 -13.57
C GLU A 81 -8.35 8.81 -12.89
N ILE A 82 -9.24 8.35 -12.00
CA ILE A 82 -9.12 7.04 -11.37
C ILE A 82 -9.20 5.92 -12.42
N SER A 83 -10.08 6.04 -13.41
CA SER A 83 -10.14 5.07 -14.50
C SER A 83 -8.82 4.99 -15.26
N LEU A 84 -8.24 6.13 -15.62
CA LEU A 84 -6.95 6.21 -16.30
C LEU A 84 -5.83 5.65 -15.43
N LEU A 85 -5.80 5.98 -14.13
CA LEU A 85 -4.85 5.41 -13.17
C LEU A 85 -4.95 3.89 -13.12
N LEU A 86 -6.16 3.34 -13.04
CA LEU A 86 -6.40 1.90 -13.07
C LEU A 86 -5.96 1.27 -14.40
N ASP A 87 -6.12 1.95 -15.54
CA ASP A 87 -5.61 1.46 -16.83
C ASP A 87 -4.08 1.45 -16.86
N THR A 88 -3.44 2.53 -16.42
CA THR A 88 -1.99 2.65 -16.33
C THR A 88 -1.40 1.53 -15.44
N LEU A 89 -2.00 1.29 -14.27
CA LEU A 89 -1.56 0.25 -13.36
C LEU A 89 -1.77 -1.16 -13.93
N LYS A 90 -2.88 -1.40 -14.64
CA LYS A 90 -3.14 -2.68 -15.33
C LYS A 90 -2.21 -2.92 -16.52
N ALA A 91 -1.75 -1.84 -17.17
CA ALA A 91 -0.84 -1.90 -18.30
C ALA A 91 0.64 -2.09 -17.90
N LEU A 92 0.96 -2.08 -16.59
CA LEU A 92 2.32 -2.32 -16.11
C LEU A 92 2.79 -3.71 -16.54
N SER A 93 3.78 -3.74 -17.42
CA SER A 93 4.39 -4.99 -17.88
C SER A 93 5.33 -5.57 -16.83
N LYS A 94 5.57 -6.90 -16.88
CA LYS A 94 6.59 -7.62 -16.09
C LYS A 94 6.43 -7.52 -14.57
N VAL A 95 5.24 -7.15 -14.11
CA VAL A 95 4.80 -7.18 -12.71
C VAL A 95 3.41 -7.79 -12.64
N GLU A 96 3.07 -8.31 -11.48
CA GLU A 96 1.74 -8.79 -11.17
C GLU A 96 1.22 -7.95 -10.00
N LEU A 97 0.30 -7.04 -10.34
CA LEU A 97 -0.41 -6.21 -9.38
C LEU A 97 -1.89 -6.61 -9.44
N SER A 98 -2.42 -7.06 -8.31
CA SER A 98 -3.84 -7.39 -8.16
C SER A 98 -4.47 -6.44 -7.15
N LEU A 99 -5.52 -5.73 -7.58
CA LEU A 99 -6.30 -4.80 -6.78
C LEU A 99 -7.72 -5.35 -6.68
N ALA A 100 -8.08 -5.89 -5.52
CA ALA A 100 -9.41 -6.40 -5.21
C ALA A 100 -10.14 -5.39 -4.30
N ASN A 101 -10.71 -4.37 -4.95
CA ASN A 101 -11.34 -3.23 -4.27
C ASN A 101 -12.83 -3.23 -4.56
N THR A 102 -13.66 -3.39 -3.54
CA THR A 102 -15.12 -3.40 -3.72
C THR A 102 -15.88 -2.96 -2.48
N ILE A 103 -17.15 -2.65 -2.72
CA ILE A 103 -18.17 -2.38 -1.72
C ILE A 103 -19.12 -3.57 -1.76
N PHE A 104 -19.18 -4.36 -0.69
CA PHE A 104 -20.21 -5.37 -0.50
C PHE A 104 -21.43 -4.73 0.15
N ILE A 105 -22.61 -4.98 -0.41
CA ILE A 105 -23.87 -4.46 0.11
C ILE A 105 -24.82 -5.59 0.46
N HIS A 106 -25.73 -5.34 1.39
CA HIS A 106 -26.77 -6.31 1.73
C HIS A 106 -27.69 -6.59 0.53
N ASN A 107 -28.15 -7.85 0.41
CA ASN A 107 -28.95 -8.35 -0.73
C ASN A 107 -30.22 -7.53 -1.02
N ASN A 108 -30.88 -7.00 0.01
CA ASN A 108 -32.12 -6.23 -0.09
C ASN A 108 -31.93 -4.79 -0.60
N ILE A 109 -30.68 -4.30 -0.67
CA ILE A 109 -30.39 -2.93 -1.11
C ILE A 109 -30.47 -2.84 -2.63
N SER A 110 -31.22 -1.86 -3.14
CA SER A 110 -31.28 -1.57 -4.57
C SER A 110 -30.43 -0.35 -4.90
N LEU A 111 -29.35 -0.58 -5.65
CA LEU A 111 -28.46 0.48 -6.14
C LEU A 111 -29.10 1.25 -7.28
N LEU A 112 -28.90 2.57 -7.28
CA LEU A 112 -29.28 3.45 -8.36
C LEU A 112 -28.50 3.12 -9.66
N PRO A 113 -29.14 3.21 -10.84
CA PRO A 113 -28.48 2.94 -12.12
C PRO A 113 -27.21 3.77 -12.36
N GLU A 114 -27.22 5.04 -11.99
CA GLU A 114 -26.11 5.98 -12.16
C GLU A 114 -24.88 5.54 -11.36
N PHE A 115 -25.08 5.11 -10.11
CA PHE A 115 -24.00 4.60 -9.26
C PHE A 115 -23.39 3.32 -9.82
N LYS A 116 -24.23 2.38 -10.31
CA LYS A 116 -23.75 1.15 -10.96
C LYS A 116 -22.88 1.45 -12.19
N LEU A 117 -23.30 2.43 -12.99
CA LEU A 117 -22.59 2.84 -14.20
C LEU A 117 -21.21 3.42 -13.86
N ILE A 118 -21.13 4.31 -12.87
CA ILE A 118 -19.86 4.88 -12.40
C ILE A 118 -18.94 3.78 -11.83
N SER A 119 -19.48 2.91 -10.98
CA SER A 119 -18.71 1.79 -10.41
C SER A 119 -18.07 0.91 -11.47
N THR A 120 -18.85 0.53 -12.49
CA THR A 120 -18.40 -0.39 -13.54
C THR A 120 -17.45 0.29 -14.52
N ASN A 121 -17.82 1.48 -15.02
CA ASN A 121 -17.10 2.12 -16.13
C ASN A 121 -15.83 2.83 -15.67
N SER A 122 -15.87 3.47 -14.50
CA SER A 122 -14.76 4.31 -14.03
C SER A 122 -13.87 3.60 -13.00
N PHE A 123 -14.48 2.85 -12.08
CA PHE A 123 -13.74 2.16 -11.02
C PHE A 123 -13.42 0.70 -11.36
N LYS A 124 -13.98 0.17 -12.46
CA LYS A 124 -13.80 -1.23 -12.91
C LYS A 124 -14.14 -2.22 -11.79
N ALA A 125 -15.11 -1.84 -10.96
CA ALA A 125 -15.53 -2.56 -9.78
C ALA A 125 -16.99 -2.97 -9.92
N THR A 126 -17.28 -4.20 -9.52
CA THR A 126 -18.65 -4.63 -9.23
C THR A 126 -18.97 -4.27 -7.78
N VAL A 127 -20.25 -4.20 -7.43
CA VAL A 127 -20.76 -3.99 -6.06
C VAL A 127 -21.58 -5.22 -5.70
N PRO A 128 -20.95 -6.28 -5.16
CA PRO A 128 -21.62 -7.56 -4.93
C PRO A 128 -22.66 -7.45 -3.82
N LYS A 129 -23.75 -8.19 -4.00
CA LYS A 129 -24.81 -8.34 -3.01
C LYS A 129 -24.55 -9.59 -2.18
N VAL A 130 -24.57 -9.44 -0.85
CA VAL A 130 -24.32 -10.50 0.11
C VAL A 130 -25.43 -10.54 1.13
N ASP A 131 -25.84 -11.74 1.54
CA ASP A 131 -26.77 -11.90 2.65
C ASP A 131 -26.00 -11.87 3.98
N PHE A 132 -25.98 -10.70 4.63
CA PHE A 132 -25.29 -10.53 5.91
C PHE A 132 -26.05 -11.14 7.09
N GLU A 133 -27.30 -11.58 6.91
CA GLU A 133 -28.02 -12.35 7.94
C GLU A 133 -27.44 -13.77 8.07
N ASP A 134 -26.94 -14.33 6.96
CA ASP A 134 -26.08 -15.52 6.97
C ASP A 134 -24.60 -15.10 7.10
N SER A 135 -24.20 -14.73 8.32
CA SER A 135 -22.83 -14.27 8.62
C SER A 135 -21.75 -15.25 8.11
N ALA A 136 -21.97 -16.57 8.26
CA ALA A 136 -21.02 -17.58 7.79
C ALA A 136 -20.95 -17.65 6.26
N GLY A 137 -22.09 -17.68 5.58
CA GLY A 137 -22.17 -17.64 4.12
C GLY A 137 -21.60 -16.34 3.54
N ALA A 138 -21.85 -15.21 4.19
CA ALA A 138 -21.29 -13.91 3.83
C ALA A 138 -19.76 -13.88 3.95
N THR A 139 -19.21 -14.38 5.06
CA THR A 139 -17.76 -14.53 5.24
C THR A 139 -17.15 -15.37 4.12
N GLN A 140 -17.77 -16.50 3.80
CA GLN A 140 -17.29 -17.38 2.73
C GLN A 140 -17.34 -16.69 1.36
N GLN A 141 -18.43 -16.00 1.04
CA GLN A 141 -18.58 -15.30 -0.25
C GLN A 141 -17.56 -14.17 -0.42
N ILE A 142 -17.34 -13.37 0.62
CA ILE A 142 -16.37 -12.27 0.59
C ILE A 142 -14.94 -12.81 0.44
N ASN A 143 -14.57 -13.83 1.23
CA ASN A 143 -13.24 -14.42 1.14
C ASN A 143 -13.01 -15.09 -0.22
N ALA A 144 -13.99 -15.81 -0.76
CA ALA A 144 -13.90 -16.41 -2.09
C ALA A 144 -13.73 -15.34 -3.19
N TRP A 145 -14.47 -14.23 -3.10
CA TRP A 145 -14.33 -13.12 -4.05
C TRP A 145 -12.93 -12.49 -3.97
N VAL A 146 -12.39 -12.27 -2.76
CA VAL A 146 -11.03 -11.75 -2.59
C VAL A 146 -10.00 -12.73 -3.13
N GLU A 147 -10.15 -14.02 -2.85
CA GLU A 147 -9.25 -15.06 -3.37
C GLU A 147 -9.25 -15.06 -4.90
N GLU A 148 -10.41 -15.07 -5.54
CA GLU A 148 -10.52 -15.03 -7.00
C GLU A 148 -9.84 -13.78 -7.59
N ASN A 149 -10.16 -12.60 -7.04
CA ASN A 149 -9.63 -11.32 -7.52
C ASN A 149 -8.16 -11.06 -7.17
N THR A 150 -7.56 -11.92 -6.32
CA THR A 150 -6.14 -11.91 -5.99
C THR A 150 -5.42 -13.17 -6.46
N LYS A 151 -6.03 -13.97 -7.35
CA LYS A 151 -5.46 -15.21 -7.90
C LYS A 151 -4.99 -16.18 -6.81
N ASN A 152 -5.78 -16.31 -5.76
CA ASN A 152 -5.57 -17.14 -4.58
C ASN A 152 -4.39 -16.72 -3.69
N LYS A 153 -3.92 -15.46 -3.83
CA LYS A 153 -2.80 -14.92 -3.03
C LYS A 153 -3.22 -14.35 -1.70
N ILE A 154 -4.44 -13.81 -1.62
CA ILE A 154 -5.00 -13.31 -0.38
C ILE A 154 -6.21 -14.18 -0.05
N LYS A 155 -6.08 -14.92 1.05
CA LYS A 155 -7.14 -15.76 1.63
C LYS A 155 -7.64 -15.13 2.91
N ASP A 156 -8.79 -15.56 3.41
CA ASP A 156 -9.27 -15.19 4.75
C ASP A 156 -9.16 -13.68 5.03
N CYS A 157 -9.72 -12.86 4.14
CA CYS A 157 -9.68 -11.40 4.22
C CYS A 157 -10.51 -10.87 5.40
N ILE A 158 -11.62 -11.53 5.71
CA ILE A 158 -12.44 -11.27 6.88
C ILE A 158 -12.56 -12.54 7.72
N SER A 159 -12.55 -12.36 9.04
CA SER A 159 -12.62 -13.46 10.00
C SER A 159 -14.05 -13.94 10.22
N ALA A 160 -14.18 -15.21 10.61
CA ALA A 160 -15.46 -15.73 11.07
C ALA A 160 -15.94 -14.92 12.29
N GLY A 161 -17.17 -14.44 12.27
CA GLY A 161 -17.77 -13.65 13.35
C GLY A 161 -17.47 -12.15 13.31
N SER A 162 -16.80 -11.62 12.28
CA SER A 162 -16.62 -10.17 12.13
C SER A 162 -17.86 -9.44 11.60
N ILE A 163 -18.81 -10.18 11.01
CA ILE A 163 -20.06 -9.64 10.46
C ILE A 163 -21.12 -9.65 11.56
N LYS A 164 -21.67 -8.46 11.86
CA LYS A 164 -22.73 -8.23 12.84
C LYS A 164 -24.11 -8.25 12.17
N ASP A 165 -25.17 -8.51 12.93
CA ASP A 165 -26.55 -8.59 12.43
C ASP A 165 -27.04 -7.30 11.74
N ASP A 166 -26.53 -6.14 12.16
CA ASP A 166 -26.85 -4.83 11.58
C ASP A 166 -25.96 -4.46 10.38
N THR A 167 -25.08 -5.36 9.93
CA THR A 167 -24.17 -5.12 8.80
C THR A 167 -24.97 -4.90 7.52
N LYS A 168 -24.73 -3.77 6.85
CA LYS A 168 -25.34 -3.47 5.54
C LYS A 168 -24.32 -3.15 4.46
N VAL A 169 -23.13 -2.68 4.83
CA VAL A 169 -22.06 -2.36 3.89
C VAL A 169 -20.70 -2.72 4.47
N ILE A 170 -19.90 -3.49 3.73
CA ILE A 170 -18.50 -3.74 4.04
C ILE A 170 -17.66 -3.27 2.85
N LEU A 171 -16.70 -2.37 3.10
CA LEU A 171 -15.67 -2.06 2.12
C LEU A 171 -14.53 -3.05 2.29
N VAL A 172 -14.15 -3.72 1.19
CA VAL A 172 -13.01 -4.62 1.17
C VAL A 172 -11.96 -4.09 0.21
N ASN A 173 -10.75 -4.03 0.73
CA ASN A 173 -9.57 -3.60 0.03
C ASN A 173 -8.48 -4.67 0.15
N ALA A 174 -8.25 -5.46 -0.90
CA ALA A 174 -7.16 -6.42 -0.92
C ALA A 174 -6.17 -6.10 -2.02
N ILE A 175 -4.89 -6.07 -1.68
CA ILE A 175 -3.82 -5.73 -2.62
C ILE A 175 -2.66 -6.69 -2.53
N TYR A 176 -2.29 -7.22 -3.69
CA TYR A 176 -1.16 -8.11 -3.87
C TYR A 176 -0.23 -7.55 -4.94
N PHE A 177 1.07 -7.60 -4.66
CA PHE A 177 2.10 -7.20 -5.60
C PHE A 177 3.22 -8.23 -5.65
N LYS A 178 3.59 -8.57 -6.88
CA LYS A 178 4.72 -9.42 -7.22
C LYS A 178 5.49 -8.77 -8.37
N GLY A 179 6.76 -8.51 -8.16
CA GLY A 179 7.61 -7.85 -9.14
C GLY A 179 9.04 -8.32 -8.97
N ASN A 180 9.73 -8.65 -10.06
CA ASN A 180 11.14 -9.06 -9.98
C ASN A 180 12.05 -7.83 -9.88
N TRP A 181 13.15 -7.93 -9.15
CA TRP A 181 14.20 -6.90 -9.18
C TRP A 181 14.74 -6.75 -10.60
N ALA A 182 15.05 -5.52 -11.01
CA ALA A 182 15.79 -5.28 -12.26
C ALA A 182 17.15 -6.01 -12.23
N ASP A 183 17.75 -6.08 -11.04
CA ASP A 183 19.03 -6.70 -10.79
C ASP A 183 18.94 -7.51 -9.48
N LYS A 184 18.72 -8.83 -9.60
CA LYS A 184 18.41 -9.75 -8.49
C LYS A 184 19.54 -9.96 -7.49
N PHE A 185 19.21 -10.26 -6.24
CA PHE A 185 20.19 -10.71 -5.25
C PHE A 185 20.61 -12.15 -5.56
N ASN A 186 21.84 -12.52 -5.22
CA ASN A 186 22.26 -13.92 -5.30
C ASN A 186 21.89 -14.63 -3.98
N PRO A 187 21.03 -15.66 -3.99
CA PRO A 187 20.69 -16.42 -2.78
C PRO A 187 21.90 -17.00 -2.04
N ASP A 188 23.00 -17.32 -2.74
CA ASP A 188 24.22 -17.83 -2.12
C ASP A 188 24.91 -16.82 -1.19
N PHE A 189 24.54 -15.53 -1.28
CA PHE A 189 25.05 -14.47 -0.41
C PHE A 189 24.08 -14.08 0.71
N THR A 190 22.90 -14.69 0.78
CA THR A 190 21.99 -14.52 1.90
C THR A 190 22.58 -15.22 3.12
N THR A 191 22.78 -14.47 4.20
CA THR A 191 23.34 -15.00 5.46
C THR A 191 22.54 -14.46 6.63
N ASP A 192 22.45 -15.25 7.70
CA ASP A 192 21.84 -14.78 8.95
C ASP A 192 22.69 -13.66 9.56
N ARG A 193 22.07 -12.51 9.79
CA ARG A 193 22.72 -11.32 10.38
C ARG A 193 21.91 -10.74 11.53
N PRO A 194 22.56 -10.08 12.50
CA PRO A 194 21.85 -9.39 13.57
C PRO A 194 20.89 -8.33 13.05
N PHE A 195 19.65 -8.38 13.53
CA PHE A 195 18.65 -7.33 13.45
C PHE A 195 18.25 -6.93 14.86
N TYR A 196 18.47 -5.66 15.21
CA TYR A 196 18.22 -5.06 16.52
C TYR A 196 16.76 -4.60 16.60
N VAL A 197 15.90 -5.44 17.18
CA VAL A 197 14.49 -5.11 17.46
C VAL A 197 14.39 -3.92 18.42
N THR A 198 15.32 -3.85 19.38
CA THR A 198 15.56 -2.71 20.27
C THR A 198 17.07 -2.53 20.43
N GLN A 199 17.51 -1.49 21.14
CA GLN A 199 18.95 -1.30 21.40
C GLN A 199 19.64 -2.52 22.05
N ASN A 200 18.90 -3.31 22.86
CA ASN A 200 19.44 -4.43 23.63
C ASN A 200 18.94 -5.81 23.18
N GLN A 201 17.99 -5.87 22.24
CA GLN A 201 17.42 -7.13 21.76
C GLN A 201 17.69 -7.31 20.28
N LYS A 202 18.35 -8.42 19.93
CA LYS A 202 18.62 -8.78 18.53
C LYS A 202 18.11 -10.17 18.16
N LYS A 203 17.78 -10.32 16.89
CA LYS A 203 17.43 -11.58 16.23
C LYS A 203 18.40 -11.82 15.08
N LEU A 204 18.73 -13.07 14.79
CA LEU A 204 19.45 -13.41 13.57
C LEU A 204 18.42 -13.61 12.47
N VAL A 205 18.50 -12.82 11.40
CA VAL A 205 17.52 -12.85 10.30
C VAL A 205 18.21 -13.07 8.95
N PRO A 206 17.60 -13.83 8.04
CA PRO A 206 18.14 -14.03 6.69
C PRO A 206 18.26 -12.69 5.96
N THR A 207 19.50 -12.25 5.76
CA THR A 207 19.82 -10.94 5.19
C THR A 207 20.49 -11.12 3.84
N MET A 208 19.82 -10.62 2.80
CA MET A 208 20.32 -10.62 1.43
C MET A 208 21.44 -9.61 1.30
N PHE A 209 22.42 -9.91 0.44
CA PHE A 209 23.56 -9.04 0.21
C PHE A 209 23.81 -8.79 -1.26
N LYS A 210 24.21 -7.56 -1.59
CA LYS A 210 24.67 -7.21 -2.92
C LYS A 210 25.61 -6.00 -2.91
N LYS A 211 26.64 -6.04 -3.75
CA LYS A 211 27.39 -4.84 -4.15
C LYS A 211 26.90 -4.38 -5.52
N THR A 212 26.36 -3.18 -5.60
CA THR A 212 25.83 -2.63 -6.86
C THR A 212 25.77 -1.11 -6.79
N LYS A 213 25.28 -0.47 -7.86
CA LYS A 213 25.08 0.96 -7.92
C LYS A 213 23.59 1.29 -7.88
N TYR A 214 23.13 1.81 -6.75
CA TYR A 214 21.73 2.22 -6.57
C TYR A 214 21.60 3.70 -6.20
N PRO A 215 20.47 4.36 -6.58
CA PRO A 215 20.15 5.68 -6.09
C PRO A 215 20.02 5.67 -4.56
N ARG A 216 20.85 6.45 -3.88
CA ARG A 216 20.88 6.61 -2.42
C ARG A 216 20.87 8.09 -2.06
N GLY A 217 20.26 8.45 -0.93
CA GLY A 217 20.23 9.82 -0.43
C GLY A 217 19.92 9.88 1.06
N LYS A 218 20.27 11.01 1.68
CA LYS A 218 19.92 11.32 3.07
C LYS A 218 18.80 12.34 3.10
N ILE A 219 17.93 12.22 4.10
CA ILE A 219 16.88 13.20 4.39
C ILE A 219 17.13 13.71 5.80
N GLU A 220 17.91 14.78 5.89
CA GLU A 220 18.37 15.36 7.17
C GLU A 220 17.19 15.74 8.08
N SER A 221 16.09 16.28 7.52
CA SER A 221 14.90 16.65 8.28
C SER A 221 14.17 15.48 8.93
N LEU A 222 14.42 14.25 8.47
CA LEU A 222 13.84 13.03 9.02
C LEU A 222 14.89 12.14 9.74
N ASN A 223 16.16 12.55 9.74
CA ASN A 223 17.28 11.76 10.26
C ASN A 223 17.32 10.32 9.68
N VAL A 224 17.11 10.20 8.37
CA VAL A 224 17.09 8.90 7.66
C VAL A 224 18.02 8.87 6.46
N GLU A 225 18.35 7.66 6.07
CA GLU A 225 18.93 7.34 4.78
C GLU A 225 17.97 6.49 3.94
N VAL A 226 17.97 6.72 2.63
CA VAL A 226 17.05 6.07 1.70
C VAL A 226 17.82 5.45 0.53
N VAL A 227 17.44 4.23 0.15
CA VAL A 227 17.89 3.58 -1.08
C VAL A 227 16.70 3.22 -1.96
N GLU A 228 16.84 3.41 -3.28
CA GLU A 228 15.86 2.95 -4.28
C GLU A 228 16.35 1.66 -4.94
N ILE A 229 15.54 0.61 -4.87
CA ILE A 229 15.81 -0.68 -5.50
C ILE A 229 14.80 -0.87 -6.64
N PRO A 230 15.23 -0.79 -7.92
CA PRO A 230 14.33 -0.84 -9.06
C PRO A 230 13.82 -2.27 -9.34
N TYR A 231 12.55 -2.38 -9.72
CA TYR A 231 12.01 -3.60 -10.33
C TYR A 231 12.32 -3.65 -11.83
N VAL A 232 12.13 -4.82 -12.47
CA VAL A 232 12.32 -5.01 -13.92
C VAL A 232 11.50 -4.00 -14.72
N ASN A 233 10.29 -3.68 -14.24
CA ASN A 233 9.59 -2.50 -14.69
C ASN A 233 10.09 -1.29 -13.88
N THR A 234 10.86 -0.43 -14.54
CA THR A 234 11.54 0.70 -13.90
C THR A 234 10.61 1.82 -13.46
N ASP A 235 9.32 1.77 -13.81
CA ASP A 235 8.31 2.68 -13.28
C ASP A 235 7.98 2.34 -11.81
N LEU A 236 8.45 1.19 -11.33
CA LEU A 236 8.29 0.74 -9.96
C LEU A 236 9.63 0.61 -9.25
N ASP A 237 9.67 1.05 -7.99
CA ASP A 237 10.78 0.80 -7.09
C ASP A 237 10.32 0.42 -5.68
N LEU A 238 11.19 -0.28 -4.96
CA LEU A 238 11.16 -0.39 -3.51
C LEU A 238 12.06 0.70 -2.93
N LEU A 239 11.48 1.57 -2.11
CA LEU A 239 12.22 2.46 -1.24
C LEU A 239 12.40 1.78 0.11
N ILE A 240 13.64 1.70 0.59
CA ILE A 240 13.94 1.41 1.99
C ILE A 240 14.33 2.72 2.66
N ILE A 241 13.63 3.08 3.73
CA ILE A 241 13.83 4.29 4.51
C ILE A 241 14.31 3.83 5.89
N LEU A 242 15.60 4.02 6.14
CA LEU A 242 16.29 3.53 7.31
C LEU A 242 16.65 4.73 8.21
N PRO A 243 16.11 4.81 9.44
CA PRO A 243 16.60 5.75 10.43
C PRO A 243 18.12 5.65 10.62
N ASN A 244 18.80 6.77 10.88
CA ASN A 244 20.24 6.72 11.18
C ASN A 244 20.50 6.09 12.57
N GLU A 245 19.52 6.13 13.46
CA GLU A 245 19.57 5.60 14.82
C GLU A 245 18.64 4.39 14.96
N ARG A 246 19.07 3.36 15.70
CA ARG A 246 18.32 2.11 15.87
C ARG A 246 16.90 2.29 16.42
N GLU A 247 16.69 3.30 17.25
CA GLU A 247 15.38 3.63 17.85
C GLU A 247 14.71 4.84 17.15
N GLY A 248 15.25 5.27 16.00
CA GLY A 248 14.79 6.46 15.27
C GLY A 248 13.48 6.29 14.49
N LEU A 249 12.92 5.08 14.42
CA LEU A 249 11.66 4.84 13.69
C LEU A 249 10.50 5.64 14.27
N GLU A 250 10.41 5.81 15.59
CA GLU A 250 9.36 6.63 16.20
C GLU A 250 9.46 8.11 15.78
N TYR A 251 10.68 8.66 15.72
CA TYR A 251 10.91 10.02 15.22
C TYR A 251 10.48 10.15 13.74
N LEU A 252 10.84 9.18 12.91
CA LEU A 252 10.44 9.13 11.50
C LEU A 252 8.90 9.08 11.36
N GLU A 253 8.21 8.29 12.18
CA GLU A 253 6.75 8.15 12.12
C GLU A 253 6.04 9.43 12.55
N ASN A 254 6.49 10.06 13.64
CA ASN A 254 5.93 11.32 14.14
C ASN A 254 6.15 12.49 13.17
N ASN A 255 7.26 12.48 12.43
CA ASN A 255 7.61 13.51 11.46
C ASN A 255 7.36 13.08 10.01
N PHE A 256 6.64 11.99 9.79
CA PHE A 256 6.46 11.40 8.46
C PHE A 256 5.99 12.47 7.46
N ASP A 257 6.62 12.50 6.29
CA ASP A 257 6.17 13.36 5.21
C ASP A 257 6.46 12.72 3.86
N TRP A 258 5.41 12.21 3.22
CA TRP A 258 5.55 11.50 1.96
C TRP A 258 6.13 12.36 0.85
N ASP A 259 5.81 13.65 0.78
CA ASP A 259 6.33 14.53 -0.27
C ASP A 259 7.84 14.74 -0.13
N THR A 260 8.31 15.04 1.09
CA THR A 260 9.75 15.11 1.40
C THR A 260 10.45 13.81 1.05
N ILE A 261 9.87 12.64 1.40
CA ILE A 261 10.45 11.34 1.07
C ILE A 261 10.47 11.13 -0.45
N ALA A 262 9.33 11.26 -1.13
CA ALA A 262 9.21 10.95 -2.55
C ALA A 262 10.12 11.81 -3.43
N THR A 263 10.26 13.10 -3.09
CA THR A 263 11.01 14.10 -3.87
C THR A 263 12.47 14.26 -3.44
N ALA A 264 12.89 13.62 -2.34
CA ALA A 264 14.27 13.65 -1.87
C ALA A 264 15.26 13.29 -2.99
N ARG A 265 16.33 14.09 -3.11
CA ARG A 265 17.38 13.82 -4.10
C ARG A 265 18.11 12.54 -3.74
N ARG A 266 18.24 11.65 -4.73
CA ARG A 266 18.99 10.41 -4.62
C ARG A 266 19.93 10.31 -5.80
N PHE A 267 21.16 9.87 -5.55
CA PHE A 267 22.20 9.78 -6.56
C PHE A 267 22.70 8.33 -6.67
N PRO A 268 22.95 7.83 -7.89
CA PRO A 268 23.54 6.51 -8.08
C PRO A 268 24.92 6.40 -7.41
N ASN A 269 25.03 5.60 -6.37
CA ASN A 269 26.27 5.39 -5.59
C ASN A 269 26.60 3.89 -5.50
N ASP A 270 27.89 3.57 -5.48
CA ASP A 270 28.34 2.20 -5.18
C ASP A 270 28.00 1.88 -3.72
N VAL A 271 27.16 0.86 -3.52
CA VAL A 271 26.59 0.50 -2.22
C VAL A 271 26.73 -1.00 -1.97
N GLU A 272 27.11 -1.34 -0.74
CA GLU A 272 26.96 -2.68 -0.18
C GLU A 272 25.63 -2.74 0.56
N ILE A 273 24.58 -3.25 -0.09
CA ILE A 273 23.25 -3.32 0.49
C ILE A 273 23.08 -4.64 1.23
N TYR A 274 22.68 -4.54 2.50
CA TYR A 274 22.26 -5.65 3.34
C TYR A 274 20.78 -5.46 3.69
N LEU A 275 19.93 -6.32 3.15
CA LEU A 275 18.46 -6.19 3.27
C LEU A 275 17.86 -7.50 3.79
N PRO A 276 17.25 -7.51 4.98
CA PRO A 276 16.49 -8.66 5.47
C PRO A 276 15.39 -9.07 4.50
N LYS A 277 15.20 -10.38 4.34
CA LYS A 277 14.01 -10.92 3.69
C LYS A 277 12.83 -10.76 4.64
N PHE A 278 11.70 -10.28 4.14
CA PHE A 278 10.52 -10.16 4.97
C PHE A 278 9.26 -10.52 4.21
N LYS A 279 8.28 -11.02 4.95
CA LYS A 279 6.93 -11.30 4.48
C LYS A 279 5.96 -10.73 5.50
N LEU A 280 5.05 -9.88 5.04
CA LEU A 280 4.01 -9.30 5.86
C LEU A 280 2.66 -9.65 5.25
N GLU A 281 1.79 -10.21 6.08
CA GLU A 281 0.38 -10.40 5.80
C GLU A 281 -0.39 -9.70 6.91
N VAL A 282 -0.97 -8.54 6.58
CA VAL A 282 -1.61 -7.66 7.56
C VAL A 282 -3.06 -7.45 7.16
N THR A 283 -3.97 -7.70 8.10
CA THR A 283 -5.40 -7.39 7.96
C THR A 283 -5.75 -6.33 8.98
N SER A 284 -6.32 -5.22 8.51
CA SER A 284 -6.66 -4.06 9.33
C SER A 284 -8.12 -3.69 9.15
N ASP A 285 -8.84 -3.50 10.26
CA ASP A 285 -10.07 -2.71 10.27
C ASP A 285 -9.69 -1.23 10.40
N LEU A 286 -10.07 -0.45 9.39
CA LEU A 286 -9.64 0.93 9.24
C LEU A 286 -10.65 1.93 9.82
N GLU A 287 -11.75 1.51 10.45
CA GLU A 287 -12.76 2.46 10.98
C GLU A 287 -12.13 3.56 11.86
N GLN A 288 -11.36 3.17 12.88
CA GLN A 288 -10.76 4.14 13.82
C GLN A 288 -9.74 5.05 13.13
N THR A 289 -8.93 4.50 12.24
CA THR A 289 -7.97 5.25 11.44
C THR A 289 -8.67 6.25 10.51
N LEU A 290 -9.77 5.86 9.87
CA LEU A 290 -10.54 6.71 8.97
C LEU A 290 -11.28 7.82 9.73
N ARG A 291 -11.78 7.54 10.94
CA ARG A 291 -12.34 8.57 11.83
C ARG A 291 -11.29 9.62 12.20
N LYS A 292 -10.04 9.23 12.48
CA LYS A 292 -8.95 10.19 12.80
C LYS A 292 -8.62 11.14 11.66
N ILE A 293 -8.85 10.75 10.40
CA ILE A 293 -8.66 11.62 9.23
C ILE A 293 -9.95 12.36 8.81
N GLY A 294 -10.98 12.36 9.66
CA GLY A 294 -12.19 13.16 9.51
C GLY A 294 -13.39 12.44 8.87
N LEU A 295 -13.30 11.13 8.62
CA LEU A 295 -14.44 10.34 8.12
C LEU A 295 -15.25 9.79 9.28
N HIS A 296 -16.16 10.60 9.80
CA HIS A 296 -17.07 10.17 10.87
C HIS A 296 -18.41 9.74 10.30
N LEU A 297 -19.02 10.59 9.46
CA LEU A 297 -20.42 10.43 9.05
C LEU A 297 -20.68 9.12 8.31
N ILE A 298 -19.71 8.60 7.55
CA ILE A 298 -19.88 7.35 6.81
C ILE A 298 -20.22 6.14 7.70
N PHE A 299 -19.87 6.21 8.99
CA PHE A 299 -20.10 5.16 9.98
C PHE A 299 -21.32 5.42 10.88
N GLU A 300 -22.02 6.53 10.69
CA GLU A 300 -23.14 6.97 11.52
C GLU A 300 -24.48 6.77 10.80
N ASP A 301 -25.59 6.72 11.55
CA ASP A 301 -26.93 6.61 10.96
C ASP A 301 -27.35 7.85 10.14
N LEU A 302 -26.65 8.98 10.34
CA LEU A 302 -26.81 10.21 9.57
C LEU A 302 -26.03 10.20 8.24
N ALA A 303 -25.34 9.10 7.90
CA ALA A 303 -24.69 8.94 6.61
C ALA A 303 -25.69 9.16 5.47
N ASP A 304 -25.32 10.04 4.54
CA ASP A 304 -26.11 10.35 3.36
C ASP A 304 -25.51 9.64 2.15
N PHE A 305 -26.01 8.44 1.87
CA PHE A 305 -25.72 7.67 0.66
C PHE A 305 -26.88 7.67 -0.35
N SER A 306 -27.66 8.76 -0.39
CA SER A 306 -28.80 8.93 -1.30
C SER A 306 -28.44 8.84 -2.79
N SER A 307 -27.17 9.13 -3.14
CA SER A 307 -26.65 8.94 -4.50
C SER A 307 -26.30 7.48 -4.84
N MET A 308 -26.27 6.59 -3.83
CA MET A 308 -26.05 5.15 -4.00
C MET A 308 -27.37 4.37 -4.03
N THR A 309 -28.28 4.68 -3.11
CA THR A 309 -29.54 3.96 -2.93
C THR A 309 -30.59 4.87 -2.26
N ALA A 310 -31.87 4.55 -2.45
CA ALA A 310 -32.97 5.27 -1.81
C ALA A 310 -33.15 4.91 -0.32
N MET A 311 -32.51 3.84 0.16
CA MET A 311 -32.59 3.41 1.56
C MET A 311 -31.52 4.10 2.41
N PRO A 312 -31.83 4.47 3.67
CA PRO A 312 -30.79 4.88 4.62
C PRO A 312 -29.72 3.79 4.75
N LEU A 313 -28.45 4.19 4.72
CA LEU A 313 -27.32 3.27 4.67
C LEU A 313 -26.14 3.87 5.43
N LYS A 314 -25.32 3.02 6.03
CA LYS A 314 -24.02 3.41 6.61
C LYS A 314 -22.99 2.32 6.34
N VAL A 315 -21.71 2.70 6.39
CA VAL A 315 -20.59 1.77 6.33
C VAL A 315 -20.46 1.05 7.67
N SER A 316 -20.51 -0.28 7.63
CA SER A 316 -20.39 -1.11 8.84
C SER A 316 -18.93 -1.42 9.19
N SER A 317 -18.06 -1.56 8.19
CA SER A 317 -16.62 -1.77 8.38
C SER A 317 -15.84 -1.48 7.11
N VAL A 318 -14.56 -1.11 7.26
CA VAL A 318 -13.61 -0.96 6.14
C VAL A 318 -12.41 -1.84 6.41
N ILE A 319 -12.31 -2.95 5.67
CA ILE A 319 -11.26 -3.95 5.87
C ILE A 319 -10.23 -3.82 4.76
N GLN A 320 -8.95 -3.69 5.15
CA GLN A 320 -7.83 -3.78 4.23
C GLN A 320 -6.96 -4.99 4.57
N LYS A 321 -6.71 -5.85 3.57
CA LYS A 321 -5.73 -6.92 3.66
C LYS A 321 -4.58 -6.70 2.68
N VAL A 322 -3.37 -6.67 3.21
CA VAL A 322 -2.15 -6.41 2.45
C VAL A 322 -1.22 -7.60 2.58
N PHE A 323 -0.71 -8.04 1.44
CA PHE A 323 0.34 -9.05 1.36
C PHE A 323 1.55 -8.47 0.63
N VAL A 324 2.71 -8.48 1.30
CA VAL A 324 3.99 -8.11 0.69
C VAL A 324 5.05 -9.11 1.10
N GLU A 325 5.84 -9.56 0.13
CA GLU A 325 7.00 -10.41 0.35
C GLU A 325 8.19 -9.78 -0.37
N ILE A 326 9.34 -9.72 0.28
CA ILE A 326 10.62 -9.24 -0.26
C ILE A 326 11.64 -10.38 -0.12
N ASN A 327 12.19 -10.82 -1.25
CA ASN A 327 13.17 -11.90 -1.35
C ASN A 327 14.21 -11.61 -2.44
N GLU A 328 15.08 -12.58 -2.74
CA GLU A 328 16.24 -12.37 -3.63
C GLU A 328 15.87 -12.11 -5.09
N GLU A 329 14.72 -12.61 -5.53
CA GLU A 329 14.21 -12.47 -6.90
C GLU A 329 13.50 -11.14 -7.11
N GLY A 330 12.84 -10.64 -6.05
CA GLY A 330 11.87 -9.56 -6.13
C GLY A 330 10.89 -9.60 -4.96
N SER A 331 9.63 -9.35 -5.31
CA SER A 331 8.46 -9.69 -4.51
C SER A 331 7.78 -10.94 -5.09
N GLU A 332 7.68 -12.01 -4.27
CA GLU A 332 7.19 -13.40 -4.43
C GLU A 332 7.64 -14.25 -5.68
N ALA A 333 7.97 -15.55 -5.48
CA ALA A 333 8.98 -16.31 -6.28
C ALA A 333 8.51 -17.47 -7.22
N ALA A 334 9.47 -18.00 -8.04
CA ALA A 334 9.88 -19.42 -8.28
C ALA A 334 11.17 -19.51 -9.20
N ALA A 335 12.13 -20.42 -8.91
CA ALA A 335 13.57 -20.53 -9.31
C ALA A 335 13.94 -20.57 -10.84
N THR A 336 15.18 -20.44 -11.38
CA THR A 336 16.56 -20.93 -11.03
C THR A 336 17.68 -20.13 -11.77
N THR A 337 18.91 -20.20 -11.24
CA THR A 337 20.20 -19.49 -11.46
C THR A 337 20.87 -19.47 -12.84
N VAL A 338 21.67 -18.41 -13.13
CA VAL A 338 23.06 -18.46 -13.66
C VAL A 338 23.86 -17.23 -13.19
N VAL A 339 25.05 -17.44 -12.59
CA VAL A 339 26.00 -16.40 -12.15
C VAL A 339 27.04 -16.11 -13.24
N GLN A 340 27.30 -14.84 -13.54
CA GLN A 340 28.44 -14.39 -14.35
C GLN A 340 29.39 -13.56 -13.48
N MET A 341 30.59 -14.07 -13.21
CA MET A 341 31.65 -13.29 -12.55
C MET A 341 32.32 -12.36 -13.55
N ARG A 342 32.53 -11.09 -13.19
CA ARG A 342 33.47 -10.18 -13.86
C ARG A 342 34.51 -9.65 -12.88
N LEU A 343 35.73 -9.49 -13.39
CA LEU A 343 36.95 -9.15 -12.66
C LEU A 343 36.93 -7.74 -12.02
N ARG A 344 37.69 -7.63 -10.92
CA ARG A 344 37.97 -6.45 -10.10
C ARG A 344 38.59 -5.29 -10.88
N ARG A 345 38.17 -4.06 -10.57
CA ARG A 345 38.98 -2.84 -10.75
C ARG A 345 38.64 -1.78 -9.69
N MET A 346 39.69 -1.14 -9.16
CA MET A 346 39.79 0.01 -8.23
C MET A 346 38.78 0.10 -7.07
N ILE A 347 39.29 -0.01 -5.84
CA ILE A 347 38.57 0.21 -4.59
C ILE A 347 38.21 1.69 -4.50
N ASN A 348 37.02 2.07 -4.98
CA ASN A 348 36.22 3.01 -4.22
C ASN A 348 35.71 2.22 -3.01
N GLU A 349 35.90 2.72 -1.81
CA GLU A 349 35.27 2.14 -0.62
C GLU A 349 33.75 2.24 -0.81
N SER A 350 33.11 1.13 -1.17
CA SER A 350 31.66 1.06 -1.27
C SER A 350 31.07 1.28 0.12
N SER A 351 30.23 2.32 0.25
CA SER A 351 29.58 2.62 1.51
C SER A 351 28.49 1.60 1.82
N GLU A 352 28.44 1.09 3.06
CA GLU A 352 27.42 0.14 3.48
C GLU A 352 26.05 0.81 3.60
N PHE A 353 25.00 0.09 3.23
CA PHE A 353 23.60 0.38 3.58
C PHE A 353 23.06 -0.86 4.29
N LEU A 354 23.18 -0.85 5.62
CA LEU A 354 22.91 -1.99 6.49
C LEU A 354 21.56 -1.85 7.16
N VAL A 355 20.57 -2.61 6.71
CA VAL A 355 19.23 -2.63 7.31
C VAL A 355 19.21 -3.60 8.50
N ASP A 356 19.77 -3.17 9.63
CA ASP A 356 19.91 -3.99 10.84
C ASP A 356 18.96 -3.59 11.98
N HIS A 357 17.99 -2.70 11.76
CA HIS A 357 17.07 -2.22 12.80
C HIS A 357 15.76 -1.72 12.16
N PRO A 358 14.72 -1.36 12.96
CA PRO A 358 13.41 -1.02 12.43
C PRO A 358 13.41 0.04 11.33
N PHE A 359 12.78 -0.28 10.21
CA PHE A 359 12.81 0.53 9.00
C PHE A 359 11.42 0.63 8.38
N MET A 360 11.24 1.64 7.52
CA MET A 360 10.07 1.77 6.66
C MET A 360 10.38 1.32 5.24
N PHE A 361 9.36 0.81 4.56
CA PHE A 361 9.45 0.48 3.14
C PHE A 361 8.27 1.04 2.38
N VAL A 362 8.51 1.39 1.11
CA VAL A 362 7.46 1.82 0.19
C VAL A 362 7.66 1.18 -1.18
N ILE A 363 6.61 0.56 -1.72
CA ILE A 363 6.58 0.19 -3.14
C ILE A 363 5.88 1.33 -3.87
N ARG A 364 6.56 2.00 -4.78
CA ARG A 364 6.11 3.26 -5.38
C ARG A 364 6.02 3.15 -6.90
N HIS A 365 4.98 3.77 -7.46
CA HIS A 365 4.92 4.10 -8.89
C HIS A 365 5.61 5.44 -9.15
N LYS A 366 6.88 5.37 -9.59
CA LYS A 366 7.80 6.51 -9.71
C LYS A 366 7.25 7.67 -10.55
N PRO A 367 6.63 7.47 -11.72
CA PRO A 367 6.15 8.58 -12.55
C PRO A 367 5.14 9.49 -11.82
N THR A 368 4.40 8.94 -10.87
CA THR A 368 3.35 9.65 -10.10
C THR A 368 3.70 9.90 -8.64
N ASN A 369 4.82 9.34 -8.17
CA ASN A 369 5.13 9.18 -6.75
C ASN A 369 4.04 8.49 -5.90
N ILE A 370 3.03 7.84 -6.49
CA ILE A 370 1.99 7.15 -5.71
C ILE A 370 2.63 5.98 -4.96
N PRO A 371 2.44 5.89 -3.64
CA PRO A 371 2.83 4.72 -2.87
C PRO A 371 1.75 3.64 -3.03
N LEU A 372 2.12 2.56 -3.73
CA LEU A 372 1.28 1.38 -3.87
C LEU A 372 1.17 0.64 -2.53
N PHE A 373 2.27 0.57 -1.79
CA PHE A 373 2.35 -0.01 -0.45
C PHE A 373 3.19 0.89 0.44
N ILE A 374 2.78 1.08 1.69
CA ILE A 374 3.60 1.68 2.74
C ILE A 374 3.54 0.77 3.96
N GLY A 375 4.69 0.53 4.57
CA GLY A 375 4.76 -0.24 5.79
C GLY A 375 6.05 -0.03 6.57
N ARG A 376 6.13 -0.75 7.68
CA ARG A 376 7.31 -0.82 8.55
C ARG A 376 7.57 -2.24 8.99
N VAL A 377 8.84 -2.55 9.20
CA VAL A 377 9.30 -3.78 9.82
C VAL A 377 9.96 -3.40 11.14
N LYS A 378 9.34 -3.77 12.26
CA LYS A 378 9.85 -3.62 13.63
C LYS A 378 10.45 -4.92 14.16
N ASP A 379 9.92 -6.05 13.71
CA ASP A 379 10.32 -7.37 14.21
C ASP A 379 10.18 -8.46 13.14
N PHE A 380 10.85 -9.59 13.35
CA PHE A 380 10.75 -10.80 12.52
C PHE A 380 10.24 -11.96 13.37
N ASP A 381 9.45 -12.84 12.77
CA ASP A 381 8.95 -14.06 13.42
C ASP A 381 10.05 -15.14 13.51
N VAL A 382 11.12 -14.81 14.23
CA VAL A 382 12.32 -15.60 14.48
C VAL A 382 12.65 -15.49 15.98
N PRO A 383 13.17 -16.54 16.65
CA PRO A 383 13.53 -16.48 18.06
C PRO A 383 14.58 -15.39 18.38
N ILE A 384 14.51 -14.82 19.58
CA ILE A 384 15.53 -13.89 20.10
C ILE A 384 16.84 -14.66 20.30
N SER A 385 17.94 -14.10 19.80
CA SER A 385 19.28 -14.64 20.08
C SER A 385 19.61 -14.34 21.54
N ARG A 386 19.77 -15.38 22.37
CA ARG A 386 20.42 -15.22 23.67
C ARG A 386 21.92 -15.13 23.39
N ASP A 387 22.54 -14.02 23.73
CA ASP A 387 23.99 -13.92 23.66
C ASP A 387 24.59 -15.03 24.55
N GLU A 388 25.29 -15.98 23.93
CA GLU A 388 26.25 -16.82 24.64
C GLU A 388 27.39 -15.88 25.05
N LEU A 389 27.34 -15.46 26.32
CA LEU A 389 28.37 -14.64 26.99
C LEU A 389 29.73 -15.35 27.03
#